data_AF-A0A520IH47-F1
#
_entry.id   AF-A0A520IH47-F1
#
_cell.length_a   1.000
_cell.length_b   1.000
_cell.length_c   1.000
_cell.angle_alpha   90.00
_cell.angle_beta   90.00
_cell.angle_gamma   90.00
#
_symmetry.space_group_name_H-M   'P 1'
#
loop_
_entity.id
_entity.type
_entity.pdbx_description
1 polymer ?
#
loop_
_entity_poly.entity_id
_entity_poly.type
_entity_poly.pdbx_seq_one_letter_code
_entity_poly.pdbx_strand_id
1 'polypeptide(L)'
;MQHRIINLSQEIDTAEGQPVTQLSFKPFLDYVRLRLKDKETIKREIYQLILQKFERFPELEHAVDLKDLGKYKELLNLLYMVLSSVVDDEKTARWALSTPVTPQLFFGTDAMYDFMLVAGTQKMKSDLVHDKETIRRQKCEKIYSMLLHKFYHFNFNSTIEIVREVFDKEAQLQKYYRFNLDTRFIEV
;
A
#
# COMPACT_ATOMS: atom_id res chain seq x y z
N MET A 1 1.66 15.54 0.82
CA MET A 1 1.00 14.24 1.08
C MET A 1 -0.50 14.36 0.93
N GLN A 2 -1.09 13.43 0.20
CA GLN A 2 -2.47 13.45 -0.25
C GLN A 2 -3.26 12.25 0.28
N HIS A 3 -4.49 12.51 0.69
CA HIS A 3 -5.51 11.49 0.95
C HIS A 3 -6.53 11.56 -0.19
N ARG A 4 -6.47 10.60 -1.12
CA ARG A 4 -7.38 10.49 -2.27
C ARG A 4 -7.53 9.00 -2.58
N ILE A 5 -8.76 8.55 -2.77
CA ILE A 5 -9.03 7.15 -3.11
C ILE A 5 -8.94 7.00 -4.63
N ILE A 6 -7.95 6.24 -5.10
CA ILE A 6 -7.80 5.83 -6.49
C ILE A 6 -7.96 4.32 -6.54
N ASN A 7 -8.96 3.87 -7.28
CA ASN A 7 -9.14 2.45 -7.53
C ASN A 7 -8.30 2.05 -8.76
N LEU A 8 -7.31 1.17 -8.55
CA LEU A 8 -6.38 0.71 -9.58
C LEU A 8 -6.95 -0.48 -10.40
N SER A 9 -8.14 -0.98 -10.09
CA SER A 9 -8.78 -2.14 -10.74
C SER A 9 -10.13 -1.84 -11.41
N GLN A 10 -10.48 -0.57 -11.63
CA GLN A 10 -11.81 -0.14 -12.10
C GLN A 10 -12.33 -0.81 -13.40
N GLU A 11 -11.48 -1.44 -14.21
CA GLU A 11 -11.91 -2.10 -15.46
C GLU A 11 -12.03 -3.63 -15.39
N ILE A 12 -11.72 -4.26 -14.25
CA ILE A 12 -11.50 -5.73 -14.14
C ILE A 12 -12.44 -6.40 -13.13
N ASP A 13 -12.97 -5.64 -12.17
CA ASP A 13 -13.74 -6.19 -11.05
C ASP A 13 -15.25 -6.36 -11.37
N THR A 14 -15.57 -7.11 -12.42
CA THR A 14 -16.96 -7.54 -12.74
C THR A 14 -17.24 -9.01 -12.46
N ALA A 15 -16.26 -9.78 -11.95
CA ALA A 15 -16.44 -11.22 -11.72
C ALA A 15 -16.79 -11.55 -10.27
N GLU A 16 -17.83 -12.38 -10.11
CA GLU A 16 -18.23 -13.06 -8.86
C GLU A 16 -17.04 -13.81 -8.22
N GLY A 17 -16.94 -13.76 -6.87
CA GLY A 17 -15.99 -14.59 -6.11
C GLY A 17 -14.69 -13.90 -5.65
N GLN A 18 -14.62 -12.57 -5.56
CA GLN A 18 -13.45 -11.91 -4.95
C GLN A 18 -13.45 -12.06 -3.43
N PRO A 19 -12.27 -12.28 -2.80
CA PRO A 19 -12.20 -12.32 -1.35
C PRO A 19 -12.54 -10.95 -0.78
N VAL A 20 -13.39 -10.93 0.24
CA VAL A 20 -13.77 -9.72 0.95
C VAL A 20 -12.55 -9.22 1.71
N THR A 21 -12.12 -7.99 1.43
CA THR A 21 -11.03 -7.33 2.15
C THR A 21 -11.58 -6.24 3.05
N GLN A 22 -10.96 -6.07 4.20
CA GLN A 22 -11.26 -5.00 5.14
C GLN A 22 -9.95 -4.31 5.53
N LEU A 23 -9.98 -2.99 5.64
CA LEU A 23 -8.85 -2.24 6.14
C LEU A 23 -8.94 -2.15 7.67
N SER A 24 -7.86 -2.49 8.36
CA SER A 24 -7.65 -2.20 9.77
C SER A 24 -6.18 -1.84 10.00
N PHE A 25 -5.90 -1.09 11.05
CA PHE A 25 -4.52 -0.80 11.46
C PHE A 25 -3.98 -1.81 12.48
N LYS A 26 -4.80 -2.79 12.88
CA LYS A 26 -4.46 -3.82 13.85
C LYS A 26 -3.18 -4.59 13.51
N PRO A 27 -2.97 -5.12 12.27
CA PRO A 27 -1.74 -5.85 11.95
C PRO A 27 -0.46 -5.01 12.13
N PHE A 28 -0.56 -3.71 11.82
CA PHE A 28 0.53 -2.76 12.03
C PHE A 28 0.77 -2.49 13.52
N LEU A 29 -0.29 -2.26 14.29
CA LEU A 29 -0.18 -2.01 15.73
C LEU A 29 0.34 -3.24 16.48
N ASP A 30 -0.07 -4.45 16.08
CA ASP A 30 0.44 -5.71 16.62
C ASP A 30 1.93 -5.89 16.29
N TYR A 31 2.36 -5.51 15.08
CA TYR A 31 3.78 -5.43 14.74
C TYR A 31 4.54 -4.44 15.66
N VAL A 32 4.01 -3.25 15.88
CA VAL A 32 4.63 -2.24 16.76
C VAL A 32 4.72 -2.75 18.21
N ARG A 33 3.65 -3.35 18.73
CA ARG A 33 3.60 -3.98 20.07
C ARG A 33 4.64 -5.08 20.19
N LEU A 34 4.79 -5.93 19.17
CA LEU A 34 5.80 -6.99 19.15
C LEU A 34 7.21 -6.41 19.17
N ARG A 35 7.48 -5.36 18.39
CA ARG A 35 8.79 -4.69 18.36
C ARG A 35 9.15 -4.01 19.67
N LEU A 36 8.17 -3.52 20.44
CA LEU A 36 8.41 -2.94 21.75
C LEU A 36 8.78 -3.96 22.84
N LYS A 37 8.50 -5.25 22.63
CA LYS A 37 8.96 -6.31 23.54
C LYS A 37 10.47 -6.53 23.43
N ASP A 38 11.06 -6.16 22.31
CA ASP A 38 12.50 -6.18 22.10
C ASP A 38 13.17 -5.00 22.85
N LYS A 39 13.99 -5.35 23.86
CA LYS A 39 14.60 -4.36 24.75
C LYS A 39 15.71 -3.55 24.08
N GLU A 40 16.27 -4.01 22.97
CA GLU A 40 17.39 -3.37 22.28
C GLU A 40 16.95 -2.46 21.11
N THR A 41 15.64 -2.27 20.93
CA THR A 41 15.16 -1.48 19.79
C THR A 41 15.46 0.02 19.95
N ILE A 42 16.29 0.55 19.05
CA ILE A 42 16.62 2.00 18.99
C ILE A 42 15.36 2.84 18.69
N LYS A 43 14.34 2.25 18.04
CA LYS A 43 13.09 2.92 17.65
C LYS A 43 12.01 2.91 18.74
N ARG A 44 12.36 2.58 19.99
CA ARG A 44 11.39 2.39 21.08
C ARG A 44 10.51 3.61 21.31
N GLU A 45 11.09 4.79 21.38
CA GLU A 45 10.36 6.04 21.64
C GLU A 45 9.35 6.34 20.53
N ILE A 46 9.74 6.11 19.27
CA ILE A 46 8.86 6.28 18.10
C ILE A 46 7.70 5.30 18.18
N TYR A 47 7.97 4.02 18.46
CA TYR A 47 6.92 3.01 18.60
C TYR A 47 5.95 3.30 19.75
N GLN A 48 6.44 3.82 20.89
CA GLN A 48 5.58 4.25 22.00
C GLN A 48 4.70 5.44 21.60
N LEU A 49 5.27 6.42 20.90
CA LEU A 49 4.51 7.58 20.40
C LEU A 49 3.38 7.15 19.45
N ILE A 50 3.65 6.19 18.56
CA ILE A 50 2.63 5.61 17.67
C ILE A 50 1.49 5.04 18.50
N LEU A 51 1.79 4.12 19.43
CA LEU A 51 0.75 3.47 20.21
C LEU A 51 -0.09 4.48 20.99
N GLN A 52 0.55 5.46 21.63
CA GLN A 52 -0.15 6.51 22.37
C GLN A 52 -1.08 7.36 21.48
N LYS A 53 -0.68 7.61 20.23
CA LYS A 53 -1.50 8.36 19.27
C LYS A 53 -2.68 7.54 18.77
N PHE A 54 -2.48 6.25 18.53
CA PHE A 54 -3.54 5.34 18.08
C PHE A 54 -4.50 4.91 19.21
N GLU A 55 -4.05 4.88 20.48
CA GLU A 55 -4.90 4.60 21.65
C GLU A 55 -6.07 5.58 21.80
N ARG A 56 -5.94 6.80 21.26
CA ARG A 56 -7.03 7.79 21.24
C ARG A 56 -8.17 7.43 20.27
N PHE A 57 -7.94 6.45 19.38
CA PHE A 57 -8.83 6.06 18.31
C PHE A 57 -8.93 4.51 18.22
N PRO A 58 -9.48 3.85 19.25
CA PRO A 58 -9.58 2.39 19.30
C PRO A 58 -10.41 1.78 18.15
N GLU A 59 -11.26 2.57 17.50
CA GLU A 59 -11.98 2.18 16.30
C GLU A 59 -11.06 1.79 15.13
N LEU A 60 -9.83 2.30 15.07
CA LEU A 60 -8.87 2.01 14.01
C LEU A 60 -8.27 0.59 14.07
N GLU A 61 -8.43 -0.11 15.19
CA GLU A 61 -8.07 -1.54 15.30
C GLU A 61 -9.10 -2.46 14.64
N HIS A 62 -10.29 -1.94 14.34
CA HIS A 62 -11.36 -2.68 13.68
C HIS A 62 -11.42 -2.33 12.19
N ALA A 63 -12.42 -2.85 11.49
CA ALA A 63 -12.65 -2.52 10.09
C ALA A 63 -13.01 -1.02 9.95
N VAL A 64 -12.27 -0.31 9.09
CA VAL A 64 -12.45 1.13 8.82
C VAL A 64 -12.79 1.34 7.34
N ASP A 65 -13.77 2.20 7.06
CA ASP A 65 -14.06 2.65 5.70
C ASP A 65 -12.97 3.64 5.23
N LEU A 66 -12.48 3.45 4.00
CA LEU A 66 -11.52 4.35 3.38
C LEU A 66 -11.97 5.81 3.36
N LYS A 67 -13.28 6.07 3.30
CA LYS A 67 -13.84 7.42 3.28
C LYS A 67 -13.63 8.19 4.58
N ASP A 68 -13.54 7.47 5.71
CA ASP A 68 -13.36 8.09 7.03
C ASP A 68 -11.89 8.39 7.34
N LEU A 69 -10.95 7.80 6.60
CA LEU A 69 -9.51 7.95 6.81
C LEU A 69 -9.00 9.38 6.66
N GLY A 70 -9.70 10.24 5.92
CA GLY A 70 -9.35 11.65 5.79
C GLY A 70 -9.29 12.39 7.14
N LYS A 71 -10.07 11.94 8.13
CA LYS A 71 -10.09 12.49 9.50
C LYS A 71 -8.80 12.18 10.26
N TYR A 72 -8.10 11.10 9.88
CA TYR A 72 -6.91 10.58 10.57
C TYR A 72 -5.60 10.93 9.86
N LYS A 73 -5.59 12.02 9.07
CA LYS A 73 -4.42 12.43 8.27
C LYS A 73 -3.12 12.52 9.07
N GLU A 74 -3.17 13.01 10.31
CA GLU A 74 -2.00 13.06 11.19
C GLU A 74 -1.43 11.68 11.50
N LEU A 75 -2.29 10.68 11.75
CA LEU A 75 -1.86 9.30 11.99
C LEU A 75 -1.28 8.67 10.73
N LEU A 76 -1.89 8.94 9.57
CA LEU A 76 -1.38 8.47 8.28
C LEU A 76 0.00 9.08 7.96
N ASN A 77 0.22 10.35 8.29
CA ASN A 77 1.54 10.97 8.18
C ASN A 77 2.58 10.29 9.08
N LEU A 78 2.16 9.88 10.29
CA LEU A 78 3.01 9.18 11.23
C LEU A 78 3.38 7.78 10.69
N LEU A 79 2.44 7.09 10.03
CA LEU A 79 2.73 5.83 9.33
C LEU A 79 3.78 6.01 8.24
N TYR A 80 3.66 7.05 7.42
CA TYR A 80 4.67 7.37 6.42
C TYR A 80 6.06 7.53 7.06
N MET A 81 6.18 8.36 8.11
CA MET A 81 7.45 8.62 8.79
C MET A 81 8.14 7.34 9.31
N VAL A 82 7.35 6.33 9.71
CA VAL A 82 7.86 5.09 10.31
C VAL A 82 8.20 4.04 9.26
N LEU A 83 7.44 4.04 8.16
CA LEU A 83 7.54 3.06 7.08
C LEU A 83 8.41 3.51 5.91
N SER A 84 8.65 4.82 5.76
CA SER A 84 9.55 5.36 4.73
C SER A 84 11.01 5.18 5.12
N SER A 85 11.90 5.23 4.12
CA SER A 85 13.33 5.35 4.38
C SER A 85 13.63 6.75 4.91
N VAL A 86 14.57 6.86 5.85
CA VAL A 86 15.02 8.16 6.41
C VAL A 86 15.76 9.00 5.36
N VAL A 87 16.30 8.36 4.32
CA VAL A 87 17.12 9.00 3.28
C VAL A 87 16.27 9.53 2.12
N ASP A 88 14.99 9.14 2.04
CA ASP A 88 14.13 9.51 0.93
C ASP A 88 13.62 10.95 1.10
N ASP A 89 13.76 11.78 0.05
CA ASP A 89 13.17 13.12 0.01
C ASP A 89 11.65 13.00 -0.19
N GLU A 90 10.86 13.56 0.73
CA GLU A 90 9.39 13.54 0.69
C GLU A 90 8.80 14.08 -0.61
N LYS A 91 9.52 14.96 -1.30
CA LYS A 91 9.07 15.56 -2.57
C LYS A 91 9.24 14.62 -3.76
N THR A 92 10.15 13.65 -3.68
CA THR A 92 10.49 12.76 -4.81
C THR A 92 10.15 11.30 -4.54
N ALA A 93 10.05 10.91 -3.26
CA ALA A 93 9.69 9.58 -2.84
C ALA A 93 8.31 9.21 -3.38
N ARG A 94 8.21 8.07 -4.08
CA ARG A 94 6.94 7.52 -4.57
C ARG A 94 6.47 6.44 -3.62
N TRP A 95 5.68 6.85 -2.64
CA TRP A 95 5.19 5.97 -1.58
C TRP A 95 3.69 6.13 -1.40
N ALA A 96 2.99 5.03 -1.15
CA ALA A 96 1.57 5.04 -0.84
C ALA A 96 1.11 3.79 -0.10
N LEU A 97 -0.07 3.91 0.51
CA LEU A 97 -0.84 2.84 1.09
C LEU A 97 -2.00 2.47 0.16
N SER A 98 -2.21 1.17 0.01
CA SER A 98 -3.32 0.61 -0.76
C SER A 98 -3.92 -0.60 -0.06
N THR A 99 -5.21 -0.83 -0.28
CA THR A 99 -5.86 -2.08 0.12
C THR A 99 -5.32 -3.28 -0.68
N PRO A 100 -5.26 -4.48 -0.10
CA PRO A 100 -4.87 -5.69 -0.83
C PRO A 100 -5.98 -6.14 -1.79
N VAL A 101 -5.65 -7.01 -2.76
CA VAL A 101 -6.56 -7.67 -3.73
C VAL A 101 -7.23 -6.72 -4.74
N THR A 102 -7.99 -5.74 -4.26
CA THR A 102 -8.60 -4.65 -5.03
C THR A 102 -7.85 -3.38 -4.67
N PRO A 103 -6.70 -3.11 -5.32
CA PRO A 103 -5.80 -2.05 -4.89
C PRO A 103 -6.47 -0.69 -5.01
N GLN A 104 -6.93 -0.17 -3.86
CA GLN A 104 -7.42 1.19 -3.72
C GLN A 104 -6.34 1.97 -3.00
N LEU A 105 -5.61 2.80 -3.74
CA LEU A 105 -4.63 3.72 -3.19
C LEU A 105 -5.39 4.81 -2.45
N PHE A 106 -5.16 4.97 -1.15
CA PHE A 106 -5.95 5.92 -0.33
C PHE A 106 -5.10 6.99 0.34
N PHE A 107 -3.79 6.77 0.47
CA PHE A 107 -2.89 7.72 1.10
C PHE A 107 -1.49 7.58 0.51
N GLY A 108 -0.78 8.69 0.32
CA GLY A 108 0.57 8.65 -0.25
C GLY A 108 1.19 10.01 -0.51
N THR A 109 2.40 9.98 -1.03
CA THR A 109 3.17 11.16 -1.40
C THR A 109 2.64 11.81 -2.67
N ASP A 110 2.87 13.11 -2.82
CA ASP A 110 2.36 13.85 -3.99
C ASP A 110 3.00 13.32 -5.28
N ALA A 111 4.29 12.98 -5.24
CA ALA A 111 5.00 12.34 -6.35
C ALA A 111 4.40 10.99 -6.78
N MET A 112 3.82 10.21 -5.86
CA MET A 112 3.13 8.95 -6.19
C MET A 112 1.81 9.21 -6.91
N TYR A 113 1.03 10.20 -6.45
CA TYR A 113 -0.20 10.61 -7.12
C TYR A 113 0.05 11.19 -8.51
N ASP A 114 1.05 12.06 -8.65
CA ASP A 114 1.44 12.65 -9.93
C ASP A 114 2.01 11.61 -10.91
N PHE A 115 2.63 10.56 -10.37
CA PHE A 115 3.08 9.43 -11.17
C PHE A 115 1.89 8.61 -11.71
N MET A 116 0.90 8.32 -10.86
CA MET A 116 -0.24 7.45 -11.19
C MET A 116 -1.32 8.16 -12.02
N LEU A 117 -1.56 9.45 -11.80
CA LEU A 117 -2.66 10.22 -12.40
C LEU A 117 -2.21 11.03 -13.62
N VAL A 118 -3.10 11.16 -14.60
CA VAL A 118 -2.93 12.15 -15.67
C VAL A 118 -3.17 13.55 -15.08
N ALA A 119 -2.24 14.48 -15.33
CA ALA A 119 -2.27 15.84 -14.79
C ALA A 119 -3.66 16.50 -14.94
N GLY A 120 -4.22 17.01 -13.84
CA GLY A 120 -5.52 17.67 -13.82
C GLY A 120 -6.74 16.72 -13.89
N THR A 121 -6.55 15.40 -13.86
CA THR A 121 -7.64 14.41 -13.88
C THR A 121 -7.54 13.42 -12.73
N GLN A 122 -8.65 12.73 -12.42
CA GLN A 122 -8.67 11.56 -11.54
C GLN A 122 -8.46 10.24 -12.30
N LYS A 123 -8.03 10.29 -13.56
CA LYS A 123 -7.82 9.10 -14.39
C LYS A 123 -6.38 8.60 -14.29
N MET A 124 -6.23 7.28 -14.19
CA MET A 124 -4.94 6.62 -14.23
C MET A 124 -4.27 6.80 -15.59
N LYS A 125 -2.95 6.94 -15.64
CA LYS A 125 -2.21 7.00 -16.91
C LYS A 125 -2.41 5.69 -17.67
N SER A 126 -2.77 5.79 -18.95
CA SER A 126 -2.99 4.65 -19.85
C SER A 126 -1.80 3.69 -19.88
N ASP A 127 -0.59 4.23 -19.78
CA ASP A 127 0.66 3.48 -19.92
C ASP A 127 0.90 2.53 -18.73
N LEU A 128 0.13 2.68 -17.65
CA LEU A 128 0.16 1.80 -16.49
C LEU A 128 -0.87 0.67 -16.55
N VAL A 129 -1.74 0.65 -17.56
CA VAL A 129 -2.82 -0.33 -17.73
C VAL A 129 -2.36 -1.45 -18.68
N HIS A 130 -2.41 -2.69 -18.21
CA HIS A 130 -2.16 -3.89 -19.02
C HIS A 130 -3.47 -4.55 -19.47
N ASP A 131 -3.36 -5.52 -20.37
CA ASP A 131 -4.46 -6.39 -20.74
C ASP A 131 -5.11 -7.07 -19.51
N LYS A 132 -6.44 -7.20 -19.55
CA LYS A 132 -7.26 -7.62 -18.40
C LYS A 132 -6.90 -9.02 -17.91
N GLU A 133 -6.63 -9.95 -18.82
CA GLU A 133 -6.28 -11.33 -18.46
C GLU A 133 -4.93 -11.41 -17.75
N THR A 134 -3.96 -10.59 -18.16
CA THR A 134 -2.64 -10.53 -17.52
C THR A 134 -2.76 -10.02 -16.09
N ILE A 135 -3.56 -8.99 -15.85
CA ILE A 135 -3.79 -8.45 -14.51
C ILE A 135 -4.53 -9.47 -13.64
N ARG A 136 -5.56 -10.13 -14.18
CA ARG A 136 -6.31 -11.18 -13.47
C ARG A 136 -5.39 -12.33 -13.03
N ARG A 137 -4.54 -12.83 -13.93
CA ARG A 137 -3.56 -13.88 -13.62
C ARG A 137 -2.59 -13.45 -12.53
N GLN A 138 -1.98 -12.26 -12.67
CA GLN A 138 -1.04 -11.71 -11.67
C GLN A 138 -1.72 -11.51 -10.30
N LYS A 139 -2.99 -11.10 -10.28
CA LYS A 139 -3.78 -10.97 -9.04
C LYS A 139 -3.98 -12.32 -8.37
N CYS A 140 -4.42 -13.34 -9.11
CA CYS A 140 -4.60 -14.69 -8.60
C CYS A 140 -3.28 -15.28 -8.06
N GLU A 141 -2.20 -15.22 -8.84
CA GLU A 141 -0.87 -15.72 -8.43
C GLU A 141 -0.41 -15.10 -7.10
N LYS A 142 -0.60 -13.78 -6.93
CA LYS A 142 -0.23 -13.08 -5.70
C LYS A 142 -1.07 -13.47 -4.49
N ILE A 143 -2.38 -13.60 -4.67
CA ILE A 143 -3.29 -14.04 -3.60
C ILE A 143 -2.87 -15.44 -3.17
N TYR A 144 -2.74 -16.38 -4.11
CA TYR A 144 -2.33 -17.75 -3.80
C TYR A 144 -0.96 -17.81 -3.11
N SER A 145 0.04 -17.08 -3.61
CA SER A 145 1.37 -17.02 -2.98
C SER A 145 1.28 -16.53 -1.53
N MET A 146 0.48 -15.49 -1.27
CA MET A 146 0.26 -14.98 0.09
C MET A 146 -0.41 -16.00 1.00
N LEU A 147 -1.46 -16.71 0.52
CA LEU A 147 -2.14 -17.75 1.26
C LEU A 147 -1.20 -18.92 1.60
N LEU A 148 -0.41 -19.38 0.63
CA LEU A 148 0.56 -20.47 0.81
C LEU A 148 1.63 -20.10 1.84
N HIS A 149 2.14 -18.86 1.78
CA HIS A 149 3.09 -18.38 2.76
C HIS A 149 2.50 -18.33 4.17
N LYS A 150 1.26 -17.84 4.33
CA LYS A 150 0.62 -17.67 5.64
C LYS A 150 0.21 -19.00 6.28
N PHE A 151 -0.40 -19.90 5.52
CA PHE A 151 -0.94 -21.16 6.07
C PHE A 151 0.05 -22.32 6.05
N TYR A 152 1.01 -22.33 5.12
CA TYR A 152 1.91 -23.47 4.92
C TYR A 152 3.38 -23.10 5.10
N HIS A 153 3.71 -21.85 5.46
CA HIS A 153 5.07 -21.33 5.54
C HIS A 153 5.88 -21.59 4.26
N PHE A 154 5.18 -21.75 3.13
CA PHE A 154 5.79 -22.05 1.86
C PHE A 154 6.12 -20.75 1.13
N ASN A 155 7.41 -20.44 1.04
CA ASN A 155 7.91 -19.27 0.33
C ASN A 155 8.02 -19.59 -1.16
N PHE A 156 6.98 -19.26 -1.94
CA PHE A 156 7.19 -19.14 -3.38
C PHE A 156 8.08 -17.93 -3.62
N ASN A 157 9.12 -18.07 -4.45
CA ASN A 157 10.09 -17.00 -4.73
C ASN A 157 9.49 -15.86 -5.58
N SER A 158 8.18 -15.60 -5.46
CA SER A 158 7.50 -14.47 -6.06
C SER A 158 7.81 -13.24 -5.21
N THR A 159 8.94 -12.60 -5.46
CA THR A 159 9.11 -11.19 -5.10
C THR A 159 7.85 -10.48 -5.60
N ILE A 160 7.14 -9.79 -4.70
CA ILE A 160 5.93 -9.02 -5.04
C ILE A 160 6.36 -7.72 -5.73
N GLU A 161 7.32 -7.83 -6.65
CA GLU A 161 7.87 -6.77 -7.45
C GLU A 161 7.08 -6.73 -8.75
N ILE A 162 6.46 -5.60 -9.04
CA ILE A 162 5.84 -5.37 -10.35
C ILE A 162 6.77 -4.45 -11.11
N VAL A 163 7.33 -4.92 -12.22
CA VAL A 163 8.02 -4.03 -13.16
C VAL A 163 7.00 -3.51 -14.17
N ARG A 164 6.98 -2.19 -14.35
CA ARG A 164 6.11 -1.50 -15.32
C ARG A 164 6.94 -0.63 -16.23
N GLU A 165 6.64 -0.72 -17.50
CA GLU A 165 7.22 0.13 -18.53
C GLU A 165 6.33 1.36 -18.68
N VAL A 166 6.93 2.55 -18.67
CA VAL A 166 6.22 3.81 -18.86
C VAL A 166 7.00 4.62 -19.88
N PHE A 167 6.32 5.07 -20.93
CA PHE A 167 6.92 5.93 -21.92
C PHE A 167 6.94 7.37 -21.39
N ASP A 168 8.13 7.93 -21.19
CA ASP A 168 8.29 9.30 -20.76
C ASP A 168 8.25 10.23 -21.98
N LYS A 169 7.16 11.00 -22.12
CA LYS A 169 6.93 11.92 -23.24
C LYS A 169 7.93 13.08 -23.26
N GLU A 170 8.41 13.52 -22.11
CA GLU A 170 9.38 14.62 -22.02
C GLU A 170 10.78 14.15 -22.40
N ALA A 171 11.17 12.96 -21.93
CA ALA A 171 12.49 12.40 -22.20
C ALA A 171 12.58 11.64 -23.54
N GLN A 172 11.46 11.35 -24.21
CA GLN A 172 11.37 10.49 -25.41
C GLN A 172 12.03 9.11 -25.20
N LEU A 173 11.93 8.58 -23.98
CA LEU A 173 12.60 7.34 -23.57
C LEU A 173 11.64 6.41 -22.80
N GLN A 174 11.83 5.12 -22.99
CA GLN A 174 11.15 4.08 -22.23
C GLN A 174 11.80 3.93 -20.86
N LYS A 175 11.03 4.17 -19.80
CA LYS A 175 11.49 4.02 -18.41
C LYS A 175 10.85 2.78 -17.78
N TYR A 176 11.63 2.09 -16.97
CA TYR A 176 11.20 0.92 -16.23
C TYR A 176 11.08 1.27 -14.75
N TYR A 177 9.90 1.07 -14.20
CA TYR A 177 9.59 1.31 -12.79
C TYR A 177 9.32 0.01 -12.06
N ARG A 178 9.97 -0.17 -10.91
CA ARG A 178 9.71 -1.30 -10.03
C ARG A 178 8.86 -0.87 -8.85
N PHE A 179 7.69 -1.48 -8.72
CA PHE A 179 6.83 -1.35 -7.56
C PHE A 179 7.22 -2.40 -6.53
N ASN A 180 7.66 -1.94 -5.36
CA ASN A 180 7.93 -2.80 -4.22
C ASN A 180 6.67 -2.81 -3.34
N LEU A 181 5.99 -3.95 -3.24
CA LEU A 181 4.81 -4.10 -2.40
C LEU A 181 5.21 -4.72 -1.06
N ASP A 182 4.88 -4.02 0.02
CA ASP A 182 5.06 -4.50 1.39
C ASP A 182 3.77 -5.13 1.91
N THR A 183 3.76 -6.46 2.03
CA THR A 183 2.60 -7.25 2.48
C THR A 183 2.70 -7.70 3.93
N ARG A 184 3.67 -7.20 4.70
CA ARG A 184 3.89 -7.60 6.11
C ARG A 184 2.66 -7.36 6.99
N PHE A 185 1.83 -6.39 6.64
CA PHE A 185 0.66 -5.98 7.41
C PHE A 185 -0.66 -6.54 6.87
N ILE A 186 -0.61 -7.57 6.01
CA ILE A 186 -1.81 -8.29 5.58
C ILE A 186 -2.00 -9.53 6.46
N GLU A 187 -3.20 -9.67 7.01
CA GLU A 187 -3.67 -10.86 7.70
C GLU A 187 -4.75 -11.57 6.86
N VAL A 188 -4.82 -12.88 6.98
CA VAL A 188 -5.68 -13.80 6.22
C VAL A 188 -6.41 -14.69 7.19
#